data_AF-A0A3S4FS84-F1
#
_entry.id   AF-A0A3S4FS84-F1
#
_cell.length_a   1.000
_cell.length_b   1.000
_cell.length_c   1.000
_cell.angle_alpha   90.00
_cell.angle_beta   90.00
_cell.angle_gamma   90.00
#
_symmetry.space_group_name_H-M   'P 1'
#
loop_
_entity.id
_entity.type
_entity.pdbx_description
1 polymer ?
#
loop_
_entity_poly.entity_id
_entity_poly.type
_entity_poly.pdbx_seq_one_letter_code
_entity_poly.pdbx_strand_id
1 'polypeptide(L)' 'MTRKPATIAVRSGLNDDEQYGCVVPPIHLSSTYNFTDFNQPRAHDYSRRGNPTRDVVQRALAELEGGAAR' A
#
# COMPACT_ATOMS: atom_id res chain seq x y z
N MET A 1 14.34 2.73 -16.97
CA MET A 1 14.97 3.94 -16.39
C MET A 1 14.78 3.89 -14.89
N THR A 2 15.87 3.86 -14.11
CA THR A 2 15.80 3.89 -12.64
C THR A 2 15.41 5.30 -12.18
N ARG A 3 14.35 5.42 -11.36
CA ARG A 3 13.94 6.70 -10.78
C ARG A 3 15.00 7.19 -9.79
N LYS A 4 15.10 8.51 -9.62
CA LYS A 4 15.97 9.09 -8.57
C LYS A 4 15.40 8.71 -7.19
N PRO A 5 16.24 8.40 -6.18
CA PRO A 5 15.76 8.05 -4.82
C PRO A 5 14.82 9.09 -4.21
N ALA A 6 15.12 10.38 -4.38
CA ALA A 6 14.25 11.48 -3.94
C ALA A 6 12.85 11.44 -4.60
N THR A 7 12.76 11.00 -5.85
CA THR A 7 11.48 10.84 -6.54
C THR A 7 10.69 9.66 -5.98
N ILE A 8 11.35 8.55 -5.65
CA ILE A 8 10.72 7.38 -5.03
C ILE A 8 10.13 7.76 -3.67
N ALA A 9 10.94 8.41 -2.82
CA ALA A 9 10.56 8.79 -1.47
C ALA A 9 9.31 9.70 -1.42
N VAL A 10 9.16 10.60 -2.38
CA VAL A 10 8.02 11.53 -2.43
C VAL A 10 6.84 10.96 -3.20
N ARG A 11 7.06 10.13 -4.23
CA ARG A 11 6.00 9.69 -5.15
C ARG A 11 5.29 8.42 -4.72
N SER A 12 5.87 7.60 -3.84
CA SER A 12 5.26 6.32 -3.43
C SER A 12 3.83 6.52 -2.89
N GLY A 13 2.87 5.81 -3.47
CA GLY A 13 1.46 5.86 -3.07
C GLY A 13 0.67 7.07 -3.59
N LEU A 14 1.31 8.05 -4.24
CA LEU A 14 0.61 9.25 -4.73
C LEU A 14 -0.23 8.95 -5.97
N ASN A 15 -1.53 9.28 -5.88
CA ASN A 15 -2.56 8.99 -6.89
C ASN A 15 -2.79 7.48 -7.13
N ASP A 16 -2.48 6.62 -6.16
CA ASP A 16 -2.75 5.17 -6.25
C ASP A 16 -4.16 4.79 -5.74
N ASP A 17 -4.92 5.72 -5.14
CA ASP A 17 -6.27 5.44 -4.63
C ASP A 17 -7.31 5.35 -5.76
N GLU A 18 -7.67 4.12 -6.12
CA GLU A 18 -8.70 3.83 -7.12
C GLU A 18 -10.14 3.98 -6.57
N GLN A 19 -10.32 4.02 -5.25
CA GLN A 19 -11.67 4.02 -4.66
C GLN A 19 -12.29 5.42 -4.66
N TYR A 20 -11.52 6.44 -4.26
CA TYR A 20 -12.01 7.81 -4.15
C TYR A 20 -11.14 8.84 -4.88
N GLY A 21 -10.04 8.43 -5.50
CA GLY A 21 -9.14 9.33 -6.23
C GLY A 21 -8.32 10.25 -5.32
N CYS A 22 -8.06 9.85 -4.08
CA CYS A 22 -7.25 10.62 -3.16
C CYS A 22 -5.80 10.74 -3.69
N VAL A 23 -5.28 11.97 -3.74
CA VAL A 23 -3.87 12.21 -4.13
C VAL A 23 -2.92 11.59 -3.12
N VAL A 24 -3.21 11.79 -1.82
CA VAL A 24 -2.48 11.19 -0.71
C VAL A 24 -3.24 9.94 -0.25
N PRO A 25 -2.57 8.79 -0.05
CA PRO A 25 -3.24 7.56 0.34
C PRO A 25 -3.98 7.72 1.69
N PRO A 26 -5.21 7.19 1.84
CA PRO A 26 -5.95 7.26 3.08
C PRO A 26 -5.24 6.52 4.24
N ILE A 27 -5.50 6.98 5.47
CA ILE A 27 -5.04 6.30 6.69
C ILE A 27 -6.09 5.28 7.12
N HIS A 28 -5.77 4.00 6.99
CA HIS A 28 -6.67 2.89 7.31
C HIS A 28 -6.56 2.49 8.79
N LEU A 29 -7.28 3.21 9.65
CA LEU A 29 -7.39 2.95 11.09
C LEU A 29 -8.43 1.88 11.44
N SER A 30 -8.35 0.73 10.76
CA SER A 30 -9.20 -0.43 11.04
C SER A 30 -8.37 -1.60 11.57
N SER A 31 -8.97 -2.46 12.38
CA SER A 31 -8.38 -3.74 12.77
C SER A 31 -8.64 -4.85 11.75
N THR A 32 -9.78 -4.81 11.06
CA THR A 32 -10.28 -5.89 10.19
C THR A 32 -10.92 -5.34 8.91
N TYR A 33 -11.06 -6.18 7.89
CA TYR A 33 -11.65 -5.86 6.60
C TYR A 33 -12.69 -6.92 6.21
N ASN A 34 -13.72 -6.51 5.45
CA ASN A 34 -14.77 -7.43 5.04
C ASN A 34 -14.28 -8.42 3.97
N PHE A 35 -14.96 -9.56 3.93
CA PHE A 35 -14.78 -10.55 2.86
C PHE A 35 -15.75 -10.22 1.73
N THR A 36 -15.44 -10.63 0.51
CA THR A 36 -16.37 -10.47 -0.62
C THR A 36 -17.54 -11.44 -0.52
N ASP A 37 -17.30 -12.64 0.03
CA ASP A 37 -18.29 -13.68 0.30
C ASP A 37 -17.74 -14.67 1.35
N PHE A 38 -18.51 -15.71 1.69
CA PHE A 38 -18.09 -16.80 2.58
C PHE A 38 -16.75 -17.38 2.14
N ASN A 39 -15.76 -17.31 3.03
CA ASN A 39 -14.40 -17.80 2.81
C ASN A 39 -13.66 -17.17 1.61
N GLN A 40 -13.99 -15.92 1.25
CA GLN A 40 -13.30 -15.15 0.20
C GLN A 40 -12.68 -13.85 0.78
N PRO A 41 -11.48 -13.93 1.39
CA PRO A 41 -10.80 -12.75 1.91
C PRO A 41 -10.30 -11.83 0.79
N ARG A 42 -10.26 -10.52 1.08
CA ARG A 42 -9.58 -9.54 0.23
C ARG A 42 -8.07 -9.61 0.44
N ALA A 43 -7.31 -8.77 -0.30
CA ALA A 43 -5.87 -8.62 -0.11
C ALA A 43 -5.49 -8.28 1.35
N HIS A 44 -6.37 -7.57 2.05
CA HIS A 44 -6.28 -7.35 3.50
C HIS A 44 -7.54 -7.91 4.15
N ASP A 45 -7.35 -8.74 5.16
CA ASP A 45 -8.39 -9.32 6.01
C ASP A 45 -8.23 -8.82 7.47
N TYR A 46 -6.99 -8.66 7.92
CA TYR A 46 -6.67 -8.25 9.28
C TYR A 46 -5.39 -7.41 9.34
N SER A 47 -5.45 -6.22 9.96
CA SER A 47 -4.39 -5.20 9.90
C SER A 47 -3.03 -5.63 10.45
N ARG A 48 -3.00 -6.61 11.37
CA ARG A 48 -1.73 -7.19 11.82
C ARG A 48 -0.98 -7.84 10.66
N ARG A 49 -1.70 -8.54 9.79
CA ARG A 49 -1.15 -9.27 8.63
C ARG A 49 -0.84 -8.31 7.48
N GLY A 50 -1.76 -7.42 7.13
CA GLY A 50 -1.63 -6.46 6.02
C GLY A 50 -2.49 -5.22 6.23
N ASN A 51 -1.99 -4.03 5.88
CA ASN A 51 -2.74 -2.77 5.99
C ASN A 51 -2.39 -1.87 4.80
N PRO A 52 -3.37 -1.36 4.03
CA PRO A 52 -3.10 -0.57 2.82
C PRO A 52 -2.17 0.63 3.06
N THR A 53 -2.29 1.29 4.22
CA THR A 53 -1.43 2.42 4.59
C THR A 53 0.04 1.98 4.76
N ARG A 54 0.26 0.83 5.39
CA ARG A 54 1.59 0.30 5.67
C ARG A 54 2.26 -0.20 4.40
N ASP A 55 1.49 -0.77 3.48
CA ASP A 55 1.98 -1.28 2.21
C ASP A 55 2.66 -0.20 1.36
N VAL A 56 2.18 1.06 1.42
CA VAL A 56 2.82 2.19 0.73
C VAL A 56 4.27 2.39 1.21
N VAL A 57 4.50 2.34 2.52
CA VAL A 57 5.85 2.50 3.11
C VAL A 57 6.69 1.27 2.81
N GLN A 58 6.13 0.06 2.90
CA GLN A 58 6.84 -1.18 2.58
C GLN A 58 7.33 -1.19 1.13
N ARG A 59 6.49 -0.79 0.17
CA ARG A 59 6.87 -0.64 -1.23
C ARG A 59 7.93 0.44 -1.45
N ALA A 60 7.77 1.61 -0.82
CA ALA A 60 8.73 2.71 -0.93
C ALA A 60 10.13 2.28 -0.48
N LEU A 61 10.20 1.61 0.68
CA LEU A 61 11.46 1.11 1.22
C LEU A 61 12.05 0.01 0.34
N ALA A 62 11.24 -0.92 -0.15
CA ALA A 62 11.71 -1.95 -1.07
C ALA A 62 12.33 -1.34 -2.33
N GLU A 63 11.69 -0.35 -2.96
CA GLU A 63 12.21 0.32 -4.15
C GLU A 63 13.50 1.11 -3.85
N LEU A 64 13.57 1.78 -2.70
CA LEU A 64 14.76 2.54 -2.28
C LEU A 64 15.98 1.65 -2.00
N GLU A 65 15.77 0.49 -1.38
CA GLU A 65 16.82 -0.46 -1.03
C GLU A 65 17.22 -1.37 -2.22
N GLY A 66 16.56 -1.21 -3.38
CA GLY A 66 16.73 -2.12 -4.52
C GLY A 66 16.21 -3.54 -4.25
N GLY A 67 15.39 -3.69 -3.20
CA GLY A 67 14.68 -4.92 -2.90
C GLY A 67 13.58 -5.15 -3.93
N ALA A 68 13.70 -6.20 -4.73
CA ALA A 68 12.58 -6.71 -5.49
C ALA A 68 11.56 -7.28 -4.48
N ALA A 69 10.44 -6.58 -4.27
CA ALA A 69 9.28 -7.19 -3.64
C ALA A 69 8.94 -8.47 -4.41
N ARG A 70 9.09 -9.63 -3.78
CA ARG A 70 8.55 -10.90 -4.25
C ARG A 70 7.30 -11.22 -3.46
#